data_AF-A0A7X8QHH9-F1
#
_entry.id   AF-A0A7X8QHH9-F1
#
_cell.length_a   1.000
_cell.length_b   1.000
_cell.length_c   1.000
_cell.angle_alpha   90.00
_cell.angle_beta   90.00
_cell.angle_gamma   90.00
#
_symmetry.space_group_name_H-M   'P 1'
#
loop_
_entity.id
_entity.type
_entity.pdbx_description
1 polymer ?
#
loop_
_entity_poly.entity_id
_entity_poly.type
_entity_poly.pdbx_seq_one_letter_code
_entity_poly.pdbx_strand_id
1 'polypeptide(L)'
;MKQDFYDYIGAADSLNNYARSYKLIYLKSLFDNMNSDGVANAYAVANDFKNFYLERKQNGKVPDVNVEPRIANIENSSINDVLSVILNNPYKVISKREFVTFKQDKDESKFIVNSNLHAELTKKDYEKIDEILNEKIRLYYSRIDKNDLNFLFATVLKEYYNCRTTQIFAGNSMGNVFKRLIVEYLKALPFIDPNIYIIKGSIGQGNWANVPWVSIYDKRITTSAIEGVYIVYLLSEDGEILYLTLNQ
;
A
#
# COMPACT_ATOMS: atom_id res chain seq x y z
N MET A 1 -8.98 30.46 3.78
CA MET A 1 -9.13 29.02 4.11
C MET A 1 -8.48 28.11 3.07
N LYS A 2 -8.43 28.51 1.79
CA LYS A 2 -7.78 27.78 0.69
C LYS A 2 -6.31 27.49 0.94
N GLN A 3 -5.53 28.47 1.38
CA GLN A 3 -4.10 28.24 1.65
C GLN A 3 -3.91 27.21 2.77
N ASP A 4 -4.68 27.31 3.86
CA ASP A 4 -4.64 26.33 4.95
C ASP A 4 -4.98 24.91 4.46
N PHE A 5 -5.93 24.79 3.53
CA PHE A 5 -6.27 23.52 2.91
C PHE A 5 -5.13 22.98 2.04
N TYR A 6 -4.49 23.82 1.22
CA TYR A 6 -3.30 23.45 0.44
C TYR A 6 -2.13 23.02 1.33
N ASP A 7 -1.90 23.73 2.42
CA ASP A 7 -0.85 23.40 3.40
C ASP A 7 -1.16 22.06 4.11
N TYR A 8 -2.45 21.79 4.37
CA TYR A 8 -2.90 20.51 4.93
C TYR A 8 -2.71 19.33 3.97
N ILE A 9 -3.14 19.46 2.70
CA ILE A 9 -2.96 18.39 1.72
C ILE A 9 -1.48 18.22 1.34
N GLY A 10 -0.73 19.32 1.33
CA GLY A 10 0.70 19.38 1.05
C GLY A 10 1.06 19.19 -0.44
N ALA A 11 2.35 19.31 -0.75
CA ALA A 11 2.87 19.15 -2.11
C ALA A 11 2.68 17.73 -2.68
N ALA A 12 2.41 17.62 -3.99
CA ALA A 12 2.07 16.36 -4.68
C ALA A 12 3.14 15.25 -4.52
N ASP A 13 4.41 15.63 -4.42
CA ASP A 13 5.57 14.76 -4.32
C ASP A 13 5.93 14.34 -2.87
N SER A 14 5.12 14.74 -1.88
CA SER A 14 5.36 14.47 -0.47
C SER A 14 4.21 13.70 0.19
N LEU A 15 4.55 12.70 1.00
CA LEU A 15 3.59 11.97 1.85
C LEU A 15 3.68 12.37 3.32
N ASN A 16 4.29 13.51 3.62
CA ASN A 16 4.33 14.03 4.99
C ASN A 16 2.91 14.10 5.56
N ASN A 17 2.73 13.56 6.76
CA ASN A 17 1.43 13.41 7.44
C ASN A 17 0.48 12.33 6.89
N TYR A 18 0.88 11.55 5.88
CA TYR A 18 0.08 10.44 5.33
C TYR A 18 0.74 9.08 5.59
N ALA A 19 0.53 8.54 6.80
CA ALA A 19 0.96 7.19 7.15
C ALA A 19 0.14 6.08 6.45
N ARG A 20 -1.10 6.40 6.07
CA ARG A 20 -2.08 5.51 5.41
C ARG A 20 -2.80 6.26 4.30
N SER A 21 -3.37 5.52 3.34
CA SER A 21 -4.03 6.12 2.18
C SER A 21 -5.42 6.69 2.49
N TYR A 22 -6.10 6.21 3.53
CA TYR A 22 -7.55 6.48 3.74
C TYR A 22 -7.94 7.97 3.76
N LYS A 23 -7.03 8.89 4.14
CA LYS A 23 -7.30 10.33 4.07
C LYS A 23 -7.31 10.84 2.62
N LEU A 24 -6.37 10.36 1.81
CA LEU A 24 -6.29 10.68 0.39
C LEU A 24 -7.49 10.11 -0.35
N ILE A 25 -7.84 8.84 -0.08
CA ILE A 25 -8.99 8.19 -0.72
C ILE A 25 -10.29 8.88 -0.34
N TYR A 26 -10.48 9.21 0.95
CA TYR A 26 -11.67 9.96 1.37
C TYR A 26 -11.76 11.35 0.70
N LEU A 27 -10.68 12.12 0.66
CA LEU A 27 -10.69 13.44 0.01
C LEU A 27 -10.98 13.30 -1.49
N LYS A 28 -10.37 12.33 -2.17
CA LYS A 28 -10.62 12.06 -3.58
C LYS A 28 -12.10 11.71 -3.83
N SER A 29 -12.62 10.73 -3.12
CA SER A 29 -14.04 10.34 -3.21
C SER A 29 -14.98 11.50 -2.86
N LEU A 30 -14.61 12.36 -1.90
CA LEU A 30 -15.39 13.55 -1.55
C LEU A 30 -15.49 14.52 -2.74
N PHE A 31 -14.36 14.92 -3.32
CA PHE A 31 -14.34 15.90 -4.42
C PHE A 31 -14.96 15.34 -5.71
N ASP A 32 -14.80 14.04 -5.97
CA ASP A 32 -15.40 13.39 -7.15
C ASP A 32 -16.92 13.34 -7.11
N ASN A 33 -17.50 13.24 -5.90
CA ASN A 33 -18.94 13.18 -5.69
C ASN A 33 -19.55 14.52 -5.30
N MET A 34 -18.77 15.60 -5.34
CA MET A 34 -19.21 16.92 -4.93
C MET A 34 -19.98 17.64 -6.05
N ASN A 35 -21.13 18.22 -5.71
CA ASN A 35 -21.87 19.08 -6.62
C ASN A 35 -21.32 20.53 -6.63
N SER A 36 -21.96 21.41 -7.41
CA SER A 36 -21.58 22.83 -7.53
C SER A 36 -21.66 23.62 -6.22
N ASP A 37 -22.40 23.13 -5.23
CA ASP A 37 -22.64 23.79 -3.95
C ASP A 37 -21.66 23.32 -2.86
N GLY A 38 -20.68 22.48 -3.21
CA GLY A 38 -19.72 21.95 -2.26
C GLY A 38 -20.25 20.78 -1.43
N VAL A 39 -21.33 20.13 -1.88
CA VAL A 39 -22.03 19.06 -1.17
C VAL A 39 -21.85 17.72 -1.88
N ALA A 40 -21.50 16.68 -1.13
CA ALA A 40 -21.40 15.31 -1.63
C ALA A 40 -22.29 14.36 -0.82
N ASN A 41 -22.99 13.45 -1.51
CA ASN A 41 -23.76 12.39 -0.85
C ASN A 41 -22.80 11.41 -0.15
N ALA A 42 -22.99 11.19 1.16
CA ALA A 42 -22.05 10.42 1.96
C ALA A 42 -22.00 8.93 1.58
N TYR A 43 -23.11 8.38 1.07
CA TYR A 43 -23.15 7.00 0.59
C TYR A 43 -22.43 6.84 -0.75
N ALA A 44 -22.52 7.84 -1.63
CA ALA A 44 -21.74 7.87 -2.87
C ALA A 44 -20.22 7.95 -2.58
N VAL A 45 -19.82 8.85 -1.67
CA VAL A 45 -18.44 8.95 -1.18
C VAL A 45 -17.96 7.62 -0.56
N ALA A 46 -18.79 6.98 0.25
CA ALA A 46 -18.47 5.69 0.86
C ALA A 46 -18.36 4.56 -0.19
N ASN A 47 -19.17 4.60 -1.25
CA ASN A 47 -19.13 3.65 -2.34
C ASN A 47 -17.83 3.77 -3.15
N ASP A 48 -17.41 4.98 -3.51
CA ASP A 48 -16.15 5.20 -4.23
C ASP A 48 -14.94 4.85 -3.38
N PHE A 49 -14.97 5.19 -2.09
CA PHE A 49 -13.96 4.77 -1.13
C PHE A 49 -13.86 3.24 -1.07
N LYS A 50 -15.00 2.53 -1.01
CA LYS A 50 -15.06 1.06 -1.02
C LYS A 50 -14.47 0.50 -2.32
N ASN A 51 -14.90 1.03 -3.46
CA ASN A 51 -14.51 0.55 -4.78
C ASN A 51 -13.01 0.68 -5.02
N PHE A 52 -12.38 1.77 -4.56
CA PHE A 52 -10.94 1.93 -4.65
C PHE A 52 -10.18 0.75 -4.02
N TYR A 53 -10.50 0.39 -2.77
CA TYR A 53 -9.82 -0.72 -2.11
C TYR A 53 -10.22 -2.09 -2.67
N LEU A 54 -11.46 -2.23 -3.16
CA LEU A 54 -11.92 -3.46 -3.80
C LEU A 54 -11.16 -3.71 -5.11
N GLU A 55 -10.98 -2.70 -5.94
CA GLU A 55 -10.21 -2.77 -7.19
C GLU A 55 -8.76 -3.16 -6.90
N ARG A 56 -8.15 -2.61 -5.84
CA ARG A 56 -6.80 -3.03 -5.43
C ARG A 56 -6.72 -4.52 -5.14
N LYS A 57 -7.67 -5.07 -4.37
CA LYS A 57 -7.72 -6.51 -4.06
C LYS A 57 -7.97 -7.37 -5.30
N GLN A 58 -8.85 -6.92 -6.19
CA GLN A 58 -9.10 -7.60 -7.47
C GLN A 58 -7.84 -7.67 -8.35
N ASN A 59 -6.96 -6.67 -8.25
CA ASN A 59 -5.67 -6.64 -8.92
C ASN A 59 -4.54 -7.35 -8.12
N GLY A 60 -4.87 -8.15 -7.11
CA GLY A 60 -3.89 -8.89 -6.30
C GLY A 60 -3.05 -8.02 -5.35
N LYS A 61 -3.39 -6.74 -5.20
CA LYS A 61 -2.67 -5.80 -4.35
C LYS A 61 -3.28 -5.74 -2.95
N VAL A 62 -2.44 -5.45 -1.96
CA VAL A 62 -2.94 -5.14 -0.62
C VAL A 62 -3.81 -3.86 -0.66
N PRO A 63 -4.94 -3.80 0.07
CA PRO A 63 -5.78 -2.62 0.07
C PRO A 63 -5.03 -1.42 0.65
N ASP A 64 -4.35 -1.58 1.78
CA ASP A 64 -3.52 -0.56 2.45
C ASP A 64 -2.65 -1.23 3.54
N VAL A 65 -1.67 -0.54 4.12
CA VAL A 65 -0.75 -1.08 5.14
C VAL A 65 -1.29 -0.84 6.56
N ASN A 66 -1.33 -1.91 7.38
CA ASN A 66 -1.70 -1.85 8.81
C ASN A 66 -3.01 -1.07 9.07
N VAL A 67 -4.01 -1.31 8.21
CA VAL A 67 -5.34 -0.71 8.30
C VAL A 67 -6.27 -1.53 9.17
N GLU A 68 -7.36 -0.89 9.60
CA GLU A 68 -8.38 -1.58 10.38
C GLU A 68 -9.10 -2.69 9.59
N PRO A 69 -9.69 -3.70 10.26
CA PRO A 69 -10.23 -4.89 9.60
C PRO A 69 -11.25 -4.63 8.50
N ARG A 70 -12.04 -3.54 8.61
CA ARG A 70 -13.06 -3.18 7.62
C ARG A 70 -12.48 -2.68 6.29
N ILE A 71 -11.28 -2.10 6.29
CA ILE A 71 -10.56 -1.77 5.05
C ILE A 71 -9.78 -2.99 4.55
N ALA A 72 -9.19 -3.78 5.46
CA ALA A 72 -8.45 -5.00 5.08
C ALA A 72 -9.35 -6.04 4.37
N ASN A 73 -10.62 -6.15 4.81
CA ASN A 73 -11.63 -7.06 4.28
C ASN A 73 -12.78 -6.28 3.60
N ILE A 74 -12.42 -5.27 2.80
CA ILE A 74 -13.37 -4.32 2.22
C ILE A 74 -14.52 -4.97 1.43
N GLU A 75 -14.29 -6.12 0.79
CA GLU A 75 -15.27 -6.91 0.07
C GLU A 75 -16.45 -7.34 0.97
N ASN A 76 -16.19 -7.57 2.26
CA ASN A 76 -17.17 -8.01 3.25
C ASN A 76 -17.80 -6.84 4.02
N SER A 77 -17.24 -5.63 3.93
CA SER A 77 -17.75 -4.44 4.60
C SER A 77 -18.96 -3.88 3.87
N SER A 78 -20.08 -3.64 4.57
CA SER A 78 -21.23 -2.94 3.99
C SER A 78 -20.90 -1.47 3.73
N ILE A 79 -21.71 -0.76 2.94
CA ILE A 79 -21.51 0.69 2.74
C ILE A 79 -21.64 1.45 4.07
N ASN A 80 -22.52 1.00 4.98
CA ASN A 80 -22.63 1.58 6.33
C ASN A 80 -21.35 1.37 7.15
N ASP A 81 -20.72 0.19 7.06
CA ASP A 81 -19.43 -0.07 7.70
C ASP A 81 -18.35 0.86 7.16
N VAL A 82 -18.30 1.03 5.83
CA VAL A 82 -17.33 1.92 5.17
C VAL A 82 -17.56 3.38 5.54
N LEU A 83 -18.81 3.84 5.55
CA LEU A 83 -19.14 5.18 6.03
C LEU A 83 -18.72 5.37 7.49
N SER A 84 -18.92 4.36 8.34
CA SER A 84 -18.46 4.39 9.73
C SER A 84 -16.94 4.49 9.83
N VAL A 85 -16.18 3.77 8.98
CA VAL A 85 -14.72 3.88 8.89
C VAL A 85 -14.31 5.31 8.51
N ILE A 86 -14.96 5.88 7.50
CA ILE A 86 -14.70 7.25 7.03
C ILE A 86 -14.92 8.24 8.17
N LEU A 87 -16.08 8.17 8.84
CA LEU A 87 -16.45 9.08 9.92
C LEU A 87 -15.49 8.98 11.11
N ASN A 88 -15.11 7.77 11.50
CA ASN A 88 -14.27 7.53 12.68
C ASN A 88 -12.78 7.82 12.45
N ASN A 89 -12.30 7.79 11.20
CA ASN A 89 -10.90 7.96 10.88
C ASN A 89 -10.62 9.21 10.02
N PRO A 90 -10.65 9.18 8.67
CA PRO A 90 -10.25 10.35 7.88
C PRO A 90 -11.06 11.60 8.21
N TYR A 91 -12.39 11.48 8.26
CA TYR A 91 -13.26 12.62 8.55
C TYR A 91 -12.96 13.20 9.93
N LYS A 92 -12.86 12.38 10.98
CA LYS A 92 -12.54 12.84 12.34
C LYS A 92 -11.27 13.69 12.44
N VAL A 93 -10.28 13.45 11.58
CA VAL A 93 -9.04 14.24 11.55
C VAL A 93 -9.20 15.50 10.71
N ILE A 94 -9.85 15.40 9.55
CA ILE A 94 -10.03 16.51 8.61
C ILE A 94 -11.01 17.55 9.15
N SER A 95 -12.10 17.13 9.78
CA SER A 95 -13.14 18.01 10.32
C SER A 95 -12.64 18.89 11.47
N LYS A 96 -11.60 18.48 12.19
CA LYS A 96 -10.91 19.32 13.20
C LYS A 96 -10.25 20.57 12.61
N ARG A 97 -10.02 20.59 11.30
CA ARG A 97 -9.51 21.75 10.56
C ARG A 97 -10.64 22.57 9.93
N GLU A 98 -11.88 22.21 10.21
CA GLU A 98 -13.10 22.87 9.73
C GLU A 98 -13.28 22.87 8.22
N PHE A 99 -12.50 22.09 7.47
CA PHE A 99 -12.60 22.01 6.00
C PHE A 99 -13.86 21.32 5.51
N VAL A 100 -14.37 20.34 6.26
CA VAL A 100 -15.52 19.52 5.87
C VAL A 100 -16.39 19.25 7.09
N THR A 101 -17.70 19.37 6.92
CA THR A 101 -18.73 19.02 7.91
C THR A 101 -19.56 17.85 7.41
N PHE A 102 -19.88 16.90 8.29
CA PHE A 102 -20.87 15.85 8.02
C PHE A 102 -22.21 16.25 8.61
N LYS A 103 -23.29 16.10 7.84
CA LYS A 103 -24.67 16.22 8.31
C LYS A 103 -25.47 14.98 7.95
N GLN A 104 -26.31 14.56 8.88
CA GLN A 104 -27.23 13.45 8.68
C GLN A 104 -28.63 13.89 9.13
N ASP A 105 -29.55 13.88 8.18
CA ASP A 105 -30.97 14.10 8.39
C ASP A 105 -31.71 12.78 8.13
N LYS A 106 -33.05 12.75 8.26
CA LYS A 106 -33.83 11.49 8.12
C LYS A 106 -33.65 10.80 6.77
N ASP A 107 -33.46 11.58 5.70
CA ASP A 107 -33.47 11.10 4.31
C ASP A 107 -32.09 11.19 3.64
N GLU A 108 -31.12 11.90 4.23
CA GLU A 108 -29.83 12.16 3.62
C GLU A 108 -28.67 12.19 4.62
N SER A 109 -27.57 11.55 4.24
CA SER A 109 -26.25 11.72 4.84
C SER A 109 -25.35 12.43 3.82
N LYS A 110 -24.72 13.54 4.21
CA LYS A 110 -23.91 14.37 3.29
C LYS A 110 -22.66 14.94 3.95
N PHE A 111 -21.60 15.04 3.15
CA PHE A 111 -20.41 15.82 3.46
C PHE A 111 -20.52 17.17 2.77
N ILE A 112 -20.17 18.23 3.49
CA ILE A 112 -20.28 19.62 3.06
C ILE A 112 -18.90 20.25 3.22
N VAL A 113 -18.28 20.65 2.12
CA VAL A 113 -17.05 21.43 2.14
C VAL A 113 -17.37 22.81 2.72
N ASN A 114 -16.48 23.33 3.56
CA ASN A 114 -16.67 24.62 4.21
C ASN A 114 -16.98 25.72 3.19
N SER A 115 -17.99 26.54 3.45
CA SER A 115 -18.44 27.58 2.53
C SER A 115 -17.35 28.59 2.18
N ASN A 116 -16.46 28.93 3.13
CA ASN A 116 -15.33 29.84 2.89
C ASN A 116 -14.27 29.17 2.02
N LEU A 117 -13.98 27.87 2.25
CA LEU A 117 -13.09 27.11 1.38
C LEU A 117 -13.66 27.01 -0.03
N HIS A 118 -14.91 26.59 -0.17
CA HIS A 118 -15.61 26.44 -1.45
C HIS A 118 -15.64 27.75 -2.25
N ALA A 119 -15.94 28.88 -1.60
CA ALA A 119 -15.97 30.18 -2.24
C ALA A 119 -14.59 30.68 -2.72
N GLU A 120 -13.51 30.25 -2.05
CA GLU A 120 -12.13 30.62 -2.44
C GLU A 120 -11.55 29.73 -3.56
N LEU A 121 -12.14 28.55 -3.81
CA LEU A 121 -11.67 27.58 -4.80
C LEU A 121 -12.23 27.87 -6.19
N THR A 122 -11.34 28.10 -7.16
CA THR A 122 -11.70 28.20 -8.57
C THR A 122 -11.74 26.83 -9.24
N LYS A 123 -12.28 26.74 -10.47
CA LYS A 123 -12.20 25.51 -11.28
C LYS A 123 -10.76 24.98 -11.39
N LYS A 124 -9.79 25.87 -11.61
CA LYS A 124 -8.36 25.52 -11.69
C LYS A 124 -7.81 24.99 -10.36
N ASP A 125 -8.33 25.48 -9.23
CA ASP A 125 -7.97 24.95 -7.92
C ASP A 125 -8.49 23.52 -7.72
N TYR A 126 -9.72 23.22 -8.16
CA TYR A 126 -10.26 21.86 -8.14
C TYR A 126 -9.43 20.89 -9.00
N GLU A 127 -9.10 21.27 -10.22
CA GLU A 127 -8.22 20.49 -11.10
C GLU A 127 -6.85 20.23 -10.45
N LYS A 128 -6.27 21.24 -9.80
CA LYS A 128 -5.00 21.12 -9.07
C LYS A 128 -5.12 20.22 -7.83
N ILE A 129 -6.21 20.31 -7.08
CA ILE A 129 -6.45 19.43 -5.93
C ILE A 129 -6.55 17.98 -6.39
N ASP A 130 -7.27 17.72 -7.48
CA ASP A 130 -7.38 16.39 -8.08
C ASP A 130 -6.00 15.84 -8.49
N GLU A 131 -5.19 16.65 -9.19
CA GLU A 131 -3.83 16.30 -9.57
C GLU A 131 -2.97 15.95 -8.34
N ILE A 132 -2.99 16.79 -7.29
CA ILE A 132 -2.24 16.56 -6.04
C ILE A 132 -2.67 15.25 -5.38
N LEU A 133 -3.97 14.98 -5.30
CA LEU A 133 -4.49 13.76 -4.66
C LEU A 133 -4.10 12.52 -5.46
N ASN A 134 -4.26 12.54 -6.78
CA ASN A 134 -3.88 11.43 -7.65
C ASN A 134 -2.38 11.13 -7.57
N GLU A 135 -1.52 12.16 -7.63
CA GLU A 135 -0.08 11.99 -7.51
C GLU A 135 0.34 11.46 -6.14
N LYS A 136 -0.29 11.91 -5.05
CA LYS A 136 -0.03 11.36 -3.71
C LYS A 136 -0.47 9.92 -3.57
N ILE A 137 -1.65 9.56 -4.10
CA ILE A 137 -2.14 8.17 -4.09
C ILE A 137 -1.17 7.29 -4.87
N ARG A 138 -0.76 7.73 -6.08
CA ARG A 138 0.24 7.05 -6.90
C ARG A 138 1.57 6.90 -6.15
N LEU A 139 2.06 7.95 -5.51
CA LEU A 139 3.32 7.93 -4.75
C LEU A 139 3.22 6.99 -3.53
N TYR A 140 2.13 7.05 -2.78
CA TYR A 140 1.85 6.19 -1.63
C TYR A 140 1.91 4.72 -2.03
N TYR A 141 1.11 4.34 -3.03
CA TYR A 141 1.07 2.97 -3.50
C TYR A 141 2.30 2.57 -4.29
N SER A 142 3.06 3.48 -4.90
CA SER A 142 4.36 3.12 -5.47
C SER A 142 5.33 2.61 -4.41
N ARG A 143 5.20 2.98 -3.13
CA ARG A 143 6.07 2.45 -2.05
C ARG A 143 5.62 1.07 -1.57
N ILE A 144 4.32 0.79 -1.67
CA ILE A 144 3.71 -0.46 -1.25
C ILE A 144 3.81 -1.50 -2.37
N ASP A 145 3.40 -1.09 -3.56
CA ASP A 145 3.33 -1.91 -4.76
C ASP A 145 4.73 -2.18 -5.36
N LYS A 146 5.72 -1.27 -5.23
CA LYS A 146 7.11 -1.58 -5.66
C LYS A 146 7.78 -2.68 -4.83
N ASN A 147 7.20 -3.02 -3.68
CA ASN A 147 7.64 -4.16 -2.88
C ASN A 147 6.68 -5.34 -3.01
N ASP A 148 5.73 -5.31 -3.96
CA ASP A 148 4.91 -6.49 -4.20
C ASP A 148 5.79 -7.66 -4.64
N LEU A 149 5.50 -8.84 -4.09
CA LEU A 149 6.35 -10.03 -4.25
C LEU A 149 6.52 -10.41 -5.72
N ASN A 150 5.48 -10.21 -6.54
CA ASN A 150 5.54 -10.43 -7.97
C ASN A 150 6.57 -9.51 -8.65
N PHE A 151 6.54 -8.21 -8.35
CA PHE A 151 7.50 -7.26 -8.87
C PHE A 151 8.93 -7.58 -8.42
N LEU A 152 9.11 -7.88 -7.12
CA LEU A 152 10.42 -8.22 -6.58
C LEU A 152 11.00 -9.48 -7.25
N PHE A 153 10.18 -10.52 -7.44
CA PHE A 153 10.63 -11.73 -8.13
C PHE A 153 10.81 -11.53 -9.64
N ALA A 154 10.00 -10.69 -10.29
CA ALA A 154 10.22 -10.32 -11.69
C ALA A 154 11.55 -9.57 -11.87
N THR A 155 11.91 -8.66 -10.95
CA THR A 155 13.24 -8.02 -10.91
C THR A 155 14.34 -9.06 -10.76
N VAL A 156 14.18 -10.02 -9.85
CA VAL A 156 15.15 -11.11 -9.64
C VAL A 156 15.37 -11.92 -10.92
N LEU A 157 14.29 -12.40 -11.55
CA LEU A 157 14.33 -13.18 -12.80
C LEU A 157 15.01 -12.40 -13.92
N LYS A 158 14.75 -11.10 -14.01
CA LYS A 158 15.30 -10.25 -15.07
C LYS A 158 16.79 -9.91 -14.87
N GLU A 159 17.21 -9.67 -13.62
CA GLU A 159 18.47 -8.97 -13.36
C GLU A 159 19.55 -9.86 -12.71
N TYR A 160 19.18 -10.90 -11.94
CA TYR A 160 20.13 -11.63 -11.11
C TYR A 160 21.27 -12.27 -11.92
N TYR A 161 20.94 -12.97 -13.00
CA TYR A 161 21.95 -13.65 -13.83
C TYR A 161 22.99 -12.67 -14.38
N ASN A 162 22.54 -11.53 -14.91
CA ASN A 162 23.42 -10.48 -15.40
C ASN A 162 24.26 -9.87 -14.26
N CYS A 163 23.66 -9.57 -13.11
CA CYS A 163 24.40 -9.07 -11.94
C CYS A 163 25.51 -10.03 -11.51
N ARG A 164 25.20 -11.33 -11.39
CA ARG A 164 26.15 -12.36 -10.95
C ARG A 164 27.33 -12.52 -11.91
N THR A 165 27.09 -12.40 -13.21
CA THR A 165 28.10 -12.66 -14.25
C THR A 165 28.93 -11.43 -14.62
N THR A 166 28.41 -10.22 -14.38
CA THR A 166 29.05 -8.99 -14.85
C THR A 166 29.44 -8.00 -13.75
N GLN A 167 28.90 -8.14 -12.53
CA GLN A 167 29.07 -7.16 -11.45
C GLN A 167 29.77 -7.74 -10.23
N ILE A 168 30.45 -6.87 -9.47
CA ILE A 168 31.05 -7.25 -8.19
C ILE A 168 29.96 -7.57 -7.15
N PHE A 169 30.25 -8.54 -6.28
CA PHE A 169 29.32 -8.98 -5.23
C PHE A 169 29.10 -7.91 -4.14
N ALA A 170 30.19 -7.26 -3.71
CA ALA A 170 30.16 -6.33 -2.58
C ALA A 170 29.31 -5.09 -2.90
N GLY A 171 28.34 -4.79 -2.03
CA GLY A 171 27.49 -3.59 -2.15
C GLY A 171 26.42 -3.65 -3.25
N ASN A 172 26.23 -4.81 -3.92
CA ASN A 172 25.27 -4.92 -5.00
C ASN A 172 23.81 -4.80 -4.51
N SER A 173 22.98 -4.02 -5.22
CA SER A 173 21.57 -3.80 -4.90
C SER A 173 20.73 -5.08 -4.91
N MET A 174 21.11 -6.08 -5.71
CA MET A 174 20.43 -7.38 -5.76
C MET A 174 20.50 -8.11 -4.41
N GLY A 175 21.56 -7.88 -3.64
CA GLY A 175 21.66 -8.36 -2.27
C GLY A 175 20.57 -7.78 -1.37
N ASN A 176 20.22 -6.50 -1.54
CA ASN A 176 19.14 -5.85 -0.79
C ASN A 176 17.76 -6.39 -1.18
N VAL A 177 17.54 -6.74 -2.46
CA VAL A 177 16.29 -7.35 -2.94
C VAL A 177 16.02 -8.67 -2.21
N PHE A 178 16.97 -9.59 -2.22
CA PHE A 178 16.83 -10.90 -1.57
C PHE A 178 16.86 -10.81 -0.04
N LYS A 179 17.85 -10.12 0.54
CA LYS A 179 18.13 -10.18 1.99
C LYS A 179 17.17 -9.31 2.80
N ARG A 180 16.55 -8.31 2.18
CA ARG A 180 15.68 -7.35 2.86
C ARG A 180 14.30 -7.23 2.24
N LEU A 181 14.17 -6.80 0.98
CA LEU A 181 12.86 -6.45 0.43
C LEU A 181 11.89 -7.64 0.38
N ILE A 182 12.32 -8.77 -0.20
CA ILE A 182 11.50 -9.98 -0.26
C ILE A 182 11.23 -10.52 1.15
N VAL A 183 12.25 -10.52 2.02
CA VAL A 183 12.14 -10.99 3.41
C VAL A 183 11.14 -10.14 4.22
N GLU A 184 11.19 -8.82 4.11
CA GLU A 184 10.30 -7.88 4.78
C GLU A 184 8.86 -8.03 4.27
N TYR A 185 8.68 -8.18 2.95
CA TYR A 185 7.36 -8.43 2.38
C TYR A 185 6.74 -9.73 2.93
N LEU A 186 7.49 -10.85 2.87
CA LEU A 186 6.99 -12.14 3.36
C LEU A 186 6.68 -12.10 4.86
N LYS A 187 7.51 -11.42 5.67
CA LYS A 187 7.26 -11.23 7.11
C LYS A 187 6.00 -10.42 7.41
N ALA A 188 5.57 -9.55 6.50
CA ALA A 188 4.38 -8.73 6.67
C ALA A 188 3.08 -9.44 6.29
N LEU A 189 3.15 -10.66 5.74
CA LEU A 189 1.97 -11.44 5.37
C LEU A 189 1.20 -11.87 6.63
N PRO A 190 -0.14 -11.75 6.66
CA PRO A 190 -0.95 -11.91 7.87
C PRO A 190 -0.92 -13.33 8.46
N PHE A 191 -0.52 -14.33 7.69
CA PHE A 191 -0.41 -15.72 8.11
C PHE A 191 1.01 -16.13 8.55
N ILE A 192 1.98 -15.21 8.49
CA ILE A 192 3.35 -15.45 8.97
C ILE A 192 3.48 -14.90 10.39
N ASP A 193 3.44 -15.79 11.39
CA ASP A 193 3.75 -15.41 12.77
C ASP A 193 5.27 -15.31 12.96
N PRO A 194 5.84 -14.13 13.29
CA PRO A 194 7.28 -13.96 13.50
C PRO A 194 7.82 -14.72 14.71
N ASN A 195 6.96 -15.17 15.63
CA ASN A 195 7.36 -16.03 16.74
C ASN A 195 7.56 -17.48 16.28
N ILE A 196 6.84 -17.93 15.26
CA ILE A 196 6.92 -19.29 14.72
C ILE A 196 7.90 -19.38 13.55
N TYR A 197 7.93 -18.39 12.66
CA TYR A 197 8.70 -18.45 11.42
C TYR A 197 9.93 -17.54 11.42
N ILE A 198 11.00 -17.98 10.74
CA ILE A 198 12.17 -17.18 10.40
C ILE A 198 12.29 -17.15 8.88
N ILE A 199 12.42 -15.96 8.31
CA ILE A 199 12.63 -15.80 6.87
C ILE A 199 14.02 -15.24 6.64
N LYS A 200 14.78 -15.89 5.75
CA LYS A 200 16.15 -15.49 5.36
C LYS A 200 16.27 -15.51 3.84
N GLY A 201 16.94 -14.52 3.27
CA GLY A 201 17.35 -14.51 1.87
C GLY A 201 18.87 -14.58 1.75
N SER A 202 19.37 -15.21 0.69
CA SER A 202 20.80 -15.27 0.39
C SER A 202 21.05 -15.23 -1.11
N ILE A 203 22.08 -14.49 -1.48
CA ILE A 203 22.68 -14.48 -2.82
C ILE A 203 24.12 -15.00 -2.79
N GLY A 204 24.47 -15.73 -1.72
CA GLY A 204 25.84 -16.12 -1.39
C GLY A 204 26.49 -15.25 -0.30
N GLN A 205 27.67 -15.68 0.14
CA GLN A 205 28.47 -15.05 1.20
C GLN A 205 29.88 -14.78 0.66
N GLY A 206 30.20 -13.53 0.38
CA GLY A 206 31.49 -13.12 -0.22
C GLY A 206 31.57 -13.31 -1.73
N ASN A 207 30.89 -14.33 -2.27
CA ASN A 207 30.72 -14.58 -3.70
C ASN A 207 29.25 -14.78 -4.06
N TRP A 208 28.90 -14.56 -5.32
CA TRP A 208 27.56 -14.81 -5.84
C TRP A 208 27.22 -16.30 -5.82
N ALA A 209 26.02 -16.65 -5.35
CA ALA A 209 25.49 -18.00 -5.46
C ALA A 209 24.99 -18.26 -6.89
N ASN A 210 25.26 -19.46 -7.43
CA ASN A 210 24.64 -19.86 -8.70
C ASN A 210 23.11 -19.96 -8.56
N VAL A 211 22.65 -20.43 -7.41
CA VAL A 211 21.23 -20.59 -7.06
C VAL A 211 20.95 -19.74 -5.81
N PRO A 212 20.58 -18.46 -5.94
CA PRO A 212 20.17 -17.63 -4.80
C PRO A 212 18.78 -18.07 -4.30
N TRP A 213 18.46 -17.74 -3.06
CA TRP A 213 17.27 -18.27 -2.41
C TRP A 213 16.64 -17.33 -1.37
N VAL A 214 15.36 -17.56 -1.10
CA VAL A 214 14.65 -17.03 0.08
C VAL A 214 13.91 -18.17 0.76
N SER A 215 14.29 -18.47 2.00
CA SER A 215 13.76 -19.60 2.77
C SER A 215 12.87 -19.12 3.92
N ILE A 216 11.82 -19.88 4.19
CA ILE A 216 10.87 -19.73 5.30
C ILE A 216 11.02 -20.97 6.19
N TYR A 217 11.60 -20.77 7.36
CA TYR A 217 11.85 -21.82 8.35
C TYR A 217 10.80 -21.76 9.45
N ASP A 218 10.18 -22.89 9.77
CA ASP A 218 9.43 -23.06 11.00
C ASP A 218 10.39 -23.39 12.14
N LYS A 219 10.50 -22.49 13.14
CA LYS A 219 11.44 -22.63 14.27
C LYS A 219 11.26 -23.91 15.07
N ARG A 220 10.08 -24.55 14.98
CA ARG A 220 9.79 -25.82 15.65
C ARG A 220 10.46 -27.00 14.96
N ILE A 221 10.84 -26.84 13.69
CA ILE A 221 11.49 -27.86 12.86
C ILE A 221 12.96 -27.52 12.67
N THR A 222 13.27 -26.31 12.18
CA THR A 222 14.64 -25.88 11.90
C THR A 222 14.73 -24.34 11.87
N THR A 223 15.95 -23.82 11.94
CA THR A 223 16.23 -22.38 11.80
C THR A 223 17.24 -22.07 10.70
N SER A 224 17.68 -23.09 9.95
CA SER A 224 18.69 -22.98 8.90
C SER A 224 18.50 -24.04 7.81
N ALA A 225 19.20 -23.86 6.69
CA ALA A 225 19.21 -24.82 5.58
C ALA A 225 20.11 -26.05 5.84
N ILE A 226 20.64 -26.23 7.05
CA ILE A 226 21.60 -27.30 7.36
C ILE A 226 20.89 -28.62 7.70
N GLU A 227 19.70 -28.53 8.29
CA GLU A 227 18.93 -29.69 8.74
C GLU A 227 17.43 -29.39 8.75
N GLY A 228 16.62 -30.45 8.67
CA GLY A 228 15.17 -30.37 8.76
C GLY A 228 14.50 -29.99 7.45
N VAL A 229 13.19 -29.78 7.50
CA VAL A 229 12.37 -29.49 6.31
C VAL A 229 11.91 -28.05 6.33
N TYR A 230 11.98 -27.35 5.19
CA TYR A 230 11.63 -25.94 5.09
C TYR A 230 11.11 -25.54 3.71
N ILE A 231 10.38 -24.43 3.63
CA ILE A 231 9.87 -23.88 2.37
C ILE A 231 10.93 -22.93 1.80
N VAL A 232 11.20 -23.01 0.49
CA VAL A 232 12.21 -22.16 -0.14
C VAL A 232 11.81 -21.75 -1.56
N TYR A 233 12.06 -20.47 -1.86
CA TYR A 233 12.15 -19.96 -3.22
C TYR A 233 13.58 -20.13 -3.74
N LEU A 234 13.77 -20.81 -4.86
CA LEU A 234 15.07 -21.04 -5.50
C LEU A 234 15.04 -20.48 -6.92
N LEU A 235 15.96 -19.59 -7.24
CA LEU A 235 16.15 -19.14 -8.62
C LEU A 235 17.07 -20.13 -9.35
N SER A 236 16.67 -20.58 -10.54
CA SER A 236 17.51 -21.43 -11.40
C SER A 236 18.87 -20.79 -11.70
N GLU A 237 19.85 -21.61 -12.03
CA GLU A 237 21.23 -21.16 -12.25
C GLU A 237 21.36 -20.14 -13.41
N ASP A 238 20.52 -20.28 -14.43
CA ASP A 238 20.38 -19.37 -15.58
C ASP A 238 19.53 -18.13 -15.28
N GLY A 239 18.85 -18.08 -14.13
CA GLY A 239 17.98 -16.98 -13.72
C GLY A 239 16.58 -16.96 -14.37
N GLU A 240 16.21 -17.98 -15.16
CA GLU A 240 14.96 -17.96 -15.94
C GLU A 240 13.73 -18.46 -15.17
N ILE A 241 13.91 -19.28 -14.13
CA ILE A 241 12.83 -19.96 -13.41
C ILE A 241 12.99 -19.75 -11.91
N LEU A 242 11.89 -19.38 -11.24
CA LEU A 242 11.81 -19.34 -9.79
C LEU A 242 10.95 -20.50 -9.29
N TYR A 243 11.57 -21.43 -8.57
CA TYR A 243 10.89 -22.56 -7.94
C TYR A 243 10.40 -22.19 -6.55
N LEU A 244 9.21 -22.67 -6.19
CA LEU A 244 8.75 -22.74 -4.80
C LEU A 244 8.66 -24.21 -4.41
N THR A 245 9.48 -24.63 -3.45
CA THR A 245 9.60 -26.04 -3.07
C THR A 245 9.66 -26.23 -1.56
N LEU A 246 9.34 -27.44 -1.13
CA LEU A 246 9.66 -27.96 0.19
C LEU A 246 11.01 -28.67 0.09
N ASN A 247 12.01 -28.20 0.81
CA ASN A 247 13.38 -28.73 0.77
C ASN A 247 13.78 -29.38 2.09
N GLN A 248 14.82 -30.22 2.04
CA GLN A 248 15.37 -30.97 3.17
C GLN A 248 16.90 -30.95 3.16
#